data_AF-A0A968MLY9-F1
#
_entry.id   AF-A0A968MLY9-F1
#
_cell.length_a   1.000
_cell.length_b   1.000
_cell.length_c   1.000
_cell.angle_alpha   90.00
_cell.angle_beta   90.00
_cell.angle_gamma   90.00
#
_symmetry.space_group_name_H-M   'P 1'
#
loop_
_entity.id
_entity.type
_entity.pdbx_description
1 polymer ?
#
loop_
_entity_poly.entity_id
_entity_poly.type
_entity_poly.pdbx_seq_one_letter_code
_entity_poly.pdbx_strand_id
1 'polypeptide(L)'
;MPRTDPVIASDGRIRLLMEHRNATSNLPLGLVYTELDVTGEPQVEVQLPYVYPPNPADARHEDFNDDPYPTVADDGVTYVGYGDRFWAIDQGGAIRWTLTSTVNAFTGTVPVLRDDGILLLSRGSREIIGVKTNGGRMDTRAWSSFRNDPQRSNYTP
;
A
#
# COMPACT_ATOMS: atom_id res chain seq x y z
N MET A 1 7.00 10.42 7.38
CA MET A 1 8.12 9.61 6.84
C MET A 1 7.54 8.50 5.99
N PRO A 2 8.01 8.21 4.78
CA PRO A 2 7.51 7.09 3.99
C PRO A 2 7.58 5.79 4.79
N ARG A 3 6.50 5.00 4.75
CA ARG A 3 6.45 3.64 5.32
C ARG A 3 6.15 2.59 4.28
N THR A 4 5.86 3.01 3.07
CA THR A 4 5.73 2.12 1.93
C THR A 4 6.60 2.66 0.81
N ASP A 5 6.97 1.77 -0.09
CA ASP A 5 7.35 2.19 -1.43
C ASP A 5 6.22 3.05 -2.05
N PRO A 6 6.55 4.07 -2.87
CA PRO A 6 5.56 4.79 -3.64
C PRO A 6 5.09 3.96 -4.83
N VAL A 7 3.82 4.12 -5.21
CA VAL A 7 3.26 3.64 -6.48
C VAL A 7 2.79 4.82 -7.33
N ILE A 8 2.99 4.76 -8.64
CA ILE A 8 2.46 5.74 -9.59
C ILE A 8 1.14 5.19 -10.14
N ALA A 9 0.09 5.99 -10.06
CA ALA A 9 -1.23 5.66 -10.61
C ALA A 9 -1.41 6.12 -12.06
N SER A 10 -2.49 5.64 -12.70
CA SER A 10 -2.84 5.95 -14.10
C SER A 10 -3.01 7.44 -14.40
N ASP A 11 -3.36 8.21 -13.37
CA ASP A 11 -3.51 9.66 -13.38
C ASP A 11 -2.18 10.42 -13.21
N GLY A 12 -1.06 9.70 -13.07
CA GLY A 12 0.28 10.23 -12.88
C GLY A 12 0.61 10.62 -11.43
N ARG A 13 -0.33 10.47 -10.48
CA ARG A 13 -0.08 10.78 -9.07
C ARG A 13 0.75 9.69 -8.41
N ILE A 14 1.57 10.09 -7.45
CA ILE A 14 2.36 9.19 -6.61
C ILE A 14 1.55 8.92 -5.34
N ARG A 15 1.47 7.66 -4.91
CA ARG A 15 0.66 7.24 -3.76
C ARG A 15 1.50 6.40 -2.82
N LEU A 16 1.39 6.68 -1.52
CA LEU A 16 2.17 6.01 -0.48
C LEU A 16 1.51 6.14 0.88
N LEU A 17 1.93 5.29 1.82
CA LEU A 17 1.69 5.51 3.24
C LEU A 17 2.87 6.24 3.85
N MET A 18 2.55 7.22 4.68
CA MET A 18 3.48 7.93 5.53
C MET A 18 3.18 7.67 7.00
N GLU A 19 4.22 7.55 7.80
CA GLU A 19 4.13 7.65 9.26
C GLU A 19 3.95 9.12 9.63
N HIS A 20 2.86 9.38 10.35
CA HIS A 20 2.63 10.63 11.07
C HIS A 20 3.25 10.50 12.45
N ARG A 21 4.18 11.42 12.77
CA ARG A 21 4.94 11.40 14.02
C ARG A 21 4.65 12.67 14.81
N ASN A 22 4.75 12.56 16.13
CA ASN A 22 4.73 13.71 17.00
C ASN A 22 5.97 14.58 16.73
N ALA A 23 5.76 15.87 16.47
CA ALA A 23 6.83 16.80 16.11
C ALA A 23 7.91 16.97 17.21
N THR A 24 7.56 16.76 18.47
CA THR A 24 8.46 16.97 19.61
C THR A 24 9.13 15.67 20.06
N SER A 25 8.35 14.61 20.26
CA SER A 25 8.87 13.33 20.78
C SER A 25 9.37 12.37 19.70
N ASN A 26 9.09 12.66 18.42
CA ASN A 26 9.36 11.78 17.29
C ASN A 26 8.72 10.38 17.41
N LEU A 27 7.73 10.23 18.30
CA LEU A 27 6.97 8.98 18.44
C LEU A 27 5.96 8.86 17.30
N PRO A 28 5.77 7.65 16.73
CA PRO A 28 4.75 7.43 15.71
C PRO A 28 3.35 7.57 16.32
N LEU A 29 2.51 8.38 15.68
CA LEU A 29 1.12 8.64 16.09
C LEU A 29 0.11 7.84 15.25
N GLY A 30 0.45 7.58 13.99
CA GLY A 30 -0.43 6.84 13.08
C GLY A 30 0.13 6.80 11.66
N LEU A 31 -0.71 6.34 10.73
CA LEU A 31 -0.42 6.29 9.31
C LEU A 31 -1.28 7.29 8.56
N VAL A 32 -0.71 7.92 7.54
CA VAL A 32 -1.36 8.85 6.63
C VAL A 32 -1.25 8.27 5.24
N TYR A 33 -2.37 8.12 4.56
CA TYR A 33 -2.38 7.89 3.12
C TYR A 33 -2.16 9.23 2.42
N THR A 34 -1.19 9.25 1.50
CA THR A 34 -0.83 10.47 0.79
C THR A 34 -0.87 10.25 -0.71
N GLU A 35 -1.46 11.19 -1.42
CA GLU A 35 -1.31 11.35 -2.87
C GLU A 35 -0.50 12.60 -3.16
N LEU A 36 0.58 12.45 -3.91
CA LEU A 36 1.40 13.54 -4.41
C LEU A 36 1.11 13.73 -5.91
N ASP A 37 1.24 14.95 -6.40
CA ASP A 37 1.27 15.20 -7.84
C ASP A 37 2.61 14.76 -8.47
N VAL A 38 2.73 14.95 -9.78
CA VAL A 38 3.94 14.61 -10.56
C VAL A 38 5.20 15.38 -10.14
N THR A 39 5.05 16.48 -9.39
CA THR A 39 6.16 17.27 -8.85
C THR A 39 6.55 16.85 -7.44
N GLY A 40 5.75 15.98 -6.81
CA GLY A 40 5.96 15.50 -5.45
C GLY A 40 5.22 16.31 -4.38
N GLU A 41 4.37 17.26 -4.77
CA GLU A 41 3.60 18.09 -3.83
C GLU A 41 2.33 17.35 -3.37
N PRO A 42 2.03 17.34 -2.06
CA PRO A 42 0.88 16.62 -1.52
C PRO A 42 -0.45 17.28 -1.94
N GLN A 43 -1.33 16.46 -2.50
CA GLN A 43 -2.69 16.85 -2.93
C GLN A 43 -3.76 16.27 -2.00
N VAL A 44 -3.50 15.10 -1.43
CA VAL A 44 -4.41 14.39 -0.51
C VAL A 44 -3.58 13.85 0.63
N GLU A 45 -4.02 14.11 1.87
CA GLU A 45 -3.47 13.52 3.08
C GLU A 45 -4.61 13.08 4.00
N VAL A 46 -4.74 11.77 4.21
CA VAL A 46 -5.82 11.20 5.03
C VAL A 46 -5.23 10.32 6.12
N GLN A 47 -5.50 10.69 7.37
CA GLN A 47 -5.14 9.87 8.54
C GLN A 47 -5.94 8.57 8.50
N LEU A 48 -5.24 7.44 8.45
CA LEU A 48 -5.85 6.12 8.51
C LEU A 48 -6.18 5.74 9.95
N PRO A 49 -7.25 4.95 10.18
CA PRO A 49 -7.63 4.42 11.48
C PRO A 49 -6.66 3.29 11.89
N TYR A 50 -5.43 3.68 12.24
CA TYR A 50 -4.37 2.80 12.67
C TYR A 50 -3.73 3.32 13.95
N VAL A 51 -3.67 2.48 14.97
CA VAL A 51 -3.01 2.78 16.24
C VAL A 51 -1.79 1.89 16.34
N TYR A 52 -0.63 2.50 16.55
CA TYR A 52 0.59 1.72 16.76
C TYR A 52 0.48 0.87 18.03
N PRO A 53 1.01 -0.37 18.02
CA PRO A 53 1.16 -1.15 19.23
C PRO A 53 2.06 -0.40 20.24
N PRO A 54 1.96 -0.70 21.55
CA PRO A 54 2.77 -0.06 22.58
C PRO A 54 4.28 -0.11 22.30
N ASN A 55 4.74 -1.20 21.68
CA ASN A 55 6.06 -1.29 21.08
C ASN A 55 5.94 -1.16 19.54
N PRO A 56 6.34 -0.03 18.93
CA PRO A 56 6.22 0.17 17.48
C PRO A 56 7.00 -0.85 16.64
N ALA A 57 8.01 -1.52 17.20
CA ALA A 57 8.72 -2.59 16.52
C ALA A 57 7.82 -3.79 16.20
N ASP A 58 6.77 -4.01 16.99
CA ASP A 58 5.85 -5.14 16.79
C ASP A 58 5.08 -4.99 15.46
N ALA A 59 4.84 -3.76 15.01
CA ALA A 59 4.16 -3.48 13.74
C ALA A 59 5.08 -3.57 12.51
N ARG A 60 6.38 -3.73 12.70
CA ARG A 60 7.35 -3.82 11.61
C ARG A 60 7.42 -5.25 11.08
N HIS A 61 7.82 -5.37 9.83
CA HIS A 61 8.19 -6.67 9.30
C HIS A 61 9.45 -7.17 10.02
N GLU A 62 9.61 -8.49 10.11
CA GLU A 62 10.77 -9.13 10.77
C GLU A 62 12.09 -8.78 10.07
N ASP A 63 12.03 -8.51 8.77
CA ASP A 63 13.08 -7.76 8.08
C ASP A 63 12.85 -6.26 8.25
N PHE A 64 13.69 -5.61 9.06
CA PHE A 64 13.60 -4.18 9.36
C PHE A 64 13.81 -3.27 8.15
N ASN A 65 14.30 -3.81 7.03
CA ASN A 65 14.46 -3.07 5.77
C ASN A 65 13.28 -3.28 4.80
N ASP A 66 12.27 -4.06 5.18
CA ASP A 66 11.12 -4.34 4.31
C ASP A 66 9.98 -3.36 4.59
N ASP A 67 9.79 -2.45 3.66
CA ASP A 67 8.65 -1.53 3.67
C ASP A 67 7.50 -2.15 2.86
N PRO A 68 6.24 -2.09 3.34
CA PRO A 68 5.09 -2.58 2.58
C PRO A 68 4.98 -1.95 1.19
N TYR A 69 4.43 -2.71 0.25
CA TYR A 69 4.29 -2.30 -1.14
C TYR A 69 2.82 -2.02 -1.46
N PRO A 70 2.47 -0.82 -1.92
CA PRO A 70 1.12 -0.55 -2.39
C PRO A 70 0.93 -1.07 -3.82
N THR A 71 -0.29 -1.45 -4.16
CA THR A 71 -0.73 -1.70 -5.54
C THR A 71 -1.85 -0.75 -5.88
N VAL A 72 -1.86 -0.18 -7.08
CA VAL A 72 -2.95 0.68 -7.54
C VAL A 72 -3.64 0.06 -8.75
N ALA A 73 -4.97 0.12 -8.74
CA ALA A 73 -5.80 -0.34 -9.83
C ALA A 73 -6.10 0.74 -10.87
N ASP A 74 -6.54 0.32 -12.07
CA ASP A 74 -6.95 1.20 -13.18
C ASP A 74 -8.08 2.14 -12.80
N ASP A 75 -8.94 1.71 -11.87
CA ASP A 75 -10.05 2.51 -11.33
C ASP A 75 -9.61 3.47 -10.22
N GLY A 76 -8.30 3.57 -9.97
CA GLY A 76 -7.73 4.48 -9.00
C GLY A 76 -7.84 4.01 -7.56
N VAL A 77 -8.15 2.74 -7.28
CA VAL A 77 -8.07 2.21 -5.90
C VAL A 77 -6.65 1.81 -5.55
N THR A 78 -6.16 2.28 -4.42
CA THR A 78 -4.89 1.85 -3.83
C THR A 78 -5.14 0.75 -2.78
N TYR A 79 -4.42 -0.36 -2.91
CA TYR A 79 -4.40 -1.48 -1.98
C TYR A 79 -3.08 -1.50 -1.23
N VAL A 80 -3.12 -1.43 0.09
CA VAL A 80 -1.90 -1.33 0.89
C VAL A 80 -2.08 -1.92 2.28
N GLY A 81 -1.04 -2.59 2.77
CA GLY A 81 -1.01 -3.25 4.07
C GLY A 81 -0.01 -2.63 5.04
N TYR A 82 -0.35 -2.60 6.32
CA TYR A 82 0.59 -2.31 7.39
C TYR A 82 0.10 -2.92 8.71
N GLY A 83 0.98 -3.65 9.40
CA GLY A 83 0.67 -4.32 10.65
C GLY A 83 -0.46 -5.33 10.50
N ASP A 84 -1.51 -5.16 11.30
CA ASP A 84 -2.72 -5.98 11.34
C ASP A 84 -3.80 -5.50 10.35
N ARG A 85 -3.56 -4.42 9.60
CA ARG A 85 -4.54 -3.83 8.68
C ARG A 85 -4.09 -3.88 7.22
N PHE A 86 -5.07 -4.06 6.35
CA PHE A 86 -4.92 -3.92 4.91
C PHE A 86 -6.12 -3.14 4.36
N TRP A 87 -5.87 -2.07 3.62
CA TRP A 87 -6.88 -1.13 3.15
C TRP A 87 -7.06 -1.19 1.64
N ALA A 88 -8.29 -0.97 1.20
CA ALA A 88 -8.58 -0.45 -0.13
C ALA A 88 -9.01 1.00 0.00
N ILE A 89 -8.31 1.89 -0.70
CA ILE A 89 -8.44 3.33 -0.56
C ILE A 89 -8.75 3.91 -1.93
N ASP A 90 -9.87 4.62 -2.05
CA ASP A 90 -10.24 5.37 -3.24
C ASP A 90 -9.27 6.50 -3.54
N GLN A 91 -9.28 6.93 -4.80
CA GLN A 91 -8.72 8.22 -5.16
C GLN A 91 -9.38 9.33 -4.31
N GLY A 92 -8.58 10.14 -3.64
CA GLY A 92 -9.06 11.12 -2.66
C GLY A 92 -9.07 10.61 -1.21
N GLY A 93 -8.64 9.36 -0.97
CA GLY A 93 -8.30 8.86 0.36
C GLY A 93 -9.44 8.24 1.15
N ALA A 94 -10.63 8.09 0.57
CA ALA A 94 -11.74 7.40 1.24
C ALA A 94 -11.48 5.89 1.33
N ILE A 95 -11.67 5.29 2.51
CA ILE A 95 -11.47 3.85 2.69
C ILE A 95 -12.72 3.10 2.18
N ARG A 96 -12.57 2.29 1.13
CA ARG A 96 -13.64 1.39 0.64
C ARG A 96 -13.91 0.25 1.61
N TRP A 97 -12.84 -0.38 2.08
CA TRP A 97 -12.90 -1.48 3.03
C TRP A 97 -11.56 -1.69 3.73
N THR A 98 -11.59 -2.45 4.82
CA THR A 98 -10.41 -2.83 5.59
C THR A 98 -10.46 -4.32 5.91
N LEU A 99 -9.40 -5.04 5.61
CA LEU A 99 -9.14 -6.38 6.15
C LEU A 99 -8.33 -6.25 7.42
N THR A 100 -8.65 -7.10 8.39
CA THR A 100 -7.95 -7.14 9.68
C THR A 100 -7.45 -8.54 9.95
N SER A 101 -6.24 -8.63 10.47
CA SER A 101 -5.63 -9.87 10.95
C SER A 101 -5.50 -9.84 12.47
N THR A 102 -5.47 -11.00 13.12
CA THR A 102 -5.17 -11.11 14.56
C THR A 102 -3.67 -11.04 14.86
N VAL A 103 -2.84 -10.96 13.81
CA VAL A 103 -1.38 -10.81 13.85
C VAL A 103 -0.95 -9.74 12.85
N ASN A 104 0.28 -9.23 12.96
CA ASN A 104 0.85 -8.23 12.05
C ASN A 104 1.25 -8.85 10.70
N ALA A 105 0.26 -9.30 9.95
CA ALA A 105 0.42 -10.15 8.78
C ALA A 105 0.67 -9.39 7.48
N PHE A 106 0.44 -8.07 7.48
CA PHE A 106 0.38 -7.28 6.25
C PHE A 106 1.58 -6.34 6.05
N THR A 107 2.44 -6.16 7.06
CA THR A 107 3.73 -5.50 6.86
C THR A 107 4.61 -6.38 5.97
N GLY A 108 5.26 -5.81 4.95
CA GLY A 108 6.05 -6.56 3.96
C GLY A 108 5.22 -7.31 2.91
N THR A 109 3.89 -7.14 2.90
CA THR A 109 3.06 -7.75 1.85
C THR A 109 3.23 -7.01 0.53
N VAL A 110 3.41 -7.78 -0.55
CA VAL A 110 3.33 -7.31 -1.93
C VAL A 110 2.00 -7.80 -2.52
N PRO A 111 0.94 -6.97 -2.54
CA PRO A 111 -0.31 -7.35 -3.15
C PRO A 111 -0.16 -7.51 -4.67
N VAL A 112 -0.85 -8.49 -5.25
CA VAL A 112 -0.87 -8.72 -6.69
C VAL A 112 -2.32 -8.74 -7.15
N LEU A 113 -2.69 -7.77 -7.99
CA LEU A 113 -4.03 -7.66 -8.53
C LEU A 113 -4.13 -8.37 -9.88
N ARG A 114 -5.03 -9.35 -9.97
CA ARG A 114 -5.31 -10.10 -11.20
C ARG A 114 -6.38 -9.40 -12.04
N ASP A 115 -6.39 -9.70 -13.34
CA ASP A 115 -7.37 -9.18 -14.29
C ASP A 115 -8.83 -9.56 -14.00
N ASP A 116 -9.06 -10.59 -13.19
CA ASP A 116 -10.40 -10.99 -12.76
C ASP A 116 -10.87 -10.26 -11.48
N GLY A 117 -10.13 -9.23 -11.02
CA GLY A 117 -10.46 -8.45 -9.83
C GLY A 117 -10.19 -9.19 -8.52
N ILE A 118 -9.31 -10.20 -8.57
CA ILE A 118 -8.83 -10.91 -7.37
C ILE A 118 -7.48 -10.33 -6.96
N LEU A 119 -7.43 -9.79 -5.75
CA LEU A 119 -6.21 -9.38 -5.08
C LEU A 119 -5.61 -10.58 -4.34
N LEU A 120 -4.43 -11.01 -4.76
CA LEU A 120 -3.64 -12.00 -4.04
C LEU A 120 -2.73 -11.28 -3.05
N LEU A 121 -2.75 -11.72 -1.80
CA LEU A 121 -1.90 -11.14 -0.76
C LEU A 121 -1.48 -12.19 0.27
N SER A 122 -0.29 -12.00 0.82
CA SER A 122 0.24 -12.83 1.91
C SER A 122 -0.47 -12.47 3.22
N ARG A 123 -0.83 -13.48 4.01
CA ARG A 123 -1.39 -13.33 5.36
C ARG A 123 -0.51 -14.10 6.35
N GLY A 124 0.68 -13.56 6.61
CA GLY A 124 1.71 -14.23 7.41
C GLY A 124 2.53 -15.22 6.59
N SER A 125 3.37 -16.02 7.27
CA SER A 125 4.50 -16.72 6.64
C SER A 125 4.16 -17.89 5.71
N ARG A 126 2.92 -18.42 5.72
CA ARG A 126 2.54 -19.63 4.97
C ARG A 126 1.14 -19.58 4.33
N GLU A 127 0.53 -18.40 4.31
CA GLU A 127 -0.85 -18.24 3.79
C GLU A 127 -0.85 -17.18 2.69
N ILE A 128 -1.40 -17.54 1.52
CA ILE A 128 -1.81 -16.60 0.47
C ILE A 128 -3.32 -16.62 0.42
N ILE A 129 -3.96 -15.46 0.48
CA ILE A 129 -5.41 -15.33 0.33
C ILE A 129 -5.75 -14.59 -0.95
N GLY A 130 -6.90 -14.94 -1.53
CA GLY A 130 -7.50 -14.22 -2.65
C GLY A 130 -8.71 -13.43 -2.18
N VAL A 131 -8.70 -12.12 -2.43
CA VAL A 131 -9.76 -11.20 -2.02
C VAL A 131 -10.40 -10.59 -3.27
N LYS A 132 -11.72 -10.73 -3.41
CA LYS A 132 -12.46 -9.97 -4.44
C LYS A 132 -12.42 -8.50 -4.07
N THR A 133 -11.85 -7.68 -4.95
CA THR A 133 -11.68 -6.24 -4.69
C THR A 133 -12.97 -5.45 -4.80
N ASN A 134 -13.92 -5.94 -5.61
CA ASN A 134 -15.06 -5.17 -6.13
C ASN A 134 -14.60 -3.88 -6.85
N GLY A 135 -13.38 -3.87 -7.40
CA GLY A 135 -12.72 -2.75 -8.10
C GLY A 135 -11.79 -3.26 -9.22
N GLY A 136 -11.23 -2.32 -10.00
CA GLY A 136 -10.57 -2.49 -11.30
C GLY A 136 -9.36 -3.46 -11.37
N ARG A 137 -8.69 -3.48 -12.52
CA ARG A 137 -7.50 -4.33 -12.77
C ARG A 137 -6.22 -3.60 -12.33
N MET A 138 -5.06 -4.21 -12.54
CA MET A 138 -3.78 -3.53 -12.36
C MET A 138 -3.47 -2.69 -13.60
N ASP A 139 -3.14 -1.40 -13.42
CA ASP A 139 -2.96 -0.54 -14.58
C ASP A 139 -1.65 -0.88 -15.27
N THR A 140 -1.74 -1.12 -16.57
CA THR A 140 -0.60 -1.36 -17.46
C THR A 140 0.45 -0.24 -17.45
N ARG A 141 0.09 0.96 -16.98
CA ARG A 141 0.99 2.11 -16.76
C ARG A 141 1.35 2.34 -15.29
N ALA A 142 0.65 1.70 -14.36
CA ALA A 142 0.97 1.77 -12.95
C ALA A 142 2.12 0.81 -12.62
N TRP A 143 3.22 1.37 -12.13
CA TRP A 143 4.42 0.62 -11.83
C TRP A 143 4.27 -0.12 -10.49
N SER A 144 4.10 -1.44 -10.48
CA SER A 144 4.32 -2.22 -9.24
C SER A 144 5.82 -2.46 -9.04
N SER A 145 6.40 -2.02 -7.92
CA SER A 145 7.81 -2.23 -7.62
C SER A 145 8.10 -3.67 -7.20
N PHE A 146 8.53 -4.50 -8.16
CA PHE A 146 9.54 -5.54 -7.89
C PHE A 146 10.38 -5.87 -9.14
N ARG A 147 11.70 -5.61 -9.05
CA ARG A 147 12.82 -6.10 -9.90
C ARG A 147 12.56 -6.28 -11.41
N ASN A 148 12.58 -5.16 -12.13
CA ASN A 148 13.16 -4.84 -13.46
C ASN A 148 13.65 -5.91 -14.50
N ASP A 149 13.11 -7.15 -14.53
CA ASP A 149 12.81 -7.98 -15.73
C ASP A 149 13.87 -8.96 -16.38
N PRO A 150 13.50 -9.80 -17.38
CA PRO A 150 13.59 -9.33 -18.78
C PRO A 150 12.50 -9.69 -19.85
N GLN A 151 11.32 -10.28 -19.56
CA GLN A 151 10.24 -10.42 -20.56
C GLN A 151 8.78 -10.06 -20.17
N ARG A 152 8.50 -9.09 -19.30
CA ARG A 152 7.14 -8.49 -19.24
C ARG A 152 6.91 -7.47 -20.36
N SER A 153 7.00 -7.92 -21.63
CA SER A 153 6.89 -7.04 -22.78
C SER A 153 5.45 -6.57 -23.03
N ASN A 154 5.15 -5.33 -22.66
CA ASN A 154 4.59 -4.42 -23.66
C ASN A 154 5.70 -3.50 -24.13
N TYR A 155 6.52 -4.03 -25.04
CA TYR A 155 7.44 -3.23 -25.81
C TYR A 155 6.60 -2.35 -26.76
N THR A 156 6.75 -1.05 -26.69
CA THR A 156 6.37 -0.14 -27.79
C THR A 156 7.67 0.43 -28.38
N PRO A 157 7.94 0.23 -29.70
CA PRO A 157 8.95 0.99 -30.41
C PRO A 157 8.71 2.51 -30.32
#